data_AF-A0AAE1WAI3-F1
#
_entry.id   AF-A0AAE1WAI3-F1
#
_cell.length_a   1.000
_cell.length_b   1.000
_cell.length_c   1.000
_cell.angle_alpha   90.00
_cell.angle_beta   90.00
_cell.angle_gamma   90.00
#
_symmetry.space_group_name_H-M   'P 1'
#
loop_
_entity.id
_entity.type
_entity.pdbx_description
1 polymer ?
#
loop_
_entity_poly.entity_id
_entity_poly.type
_entity_poly.pdbx_seq_one_letter_code
_entity_poly.pdbx_strand_id
1 'polypeptide(L)'
;MKEQFTPVNAVQASLLGEAITGKGILAQLNLETGIPIYEAEPLLLFFILFNLLGAIGALGDRGRFVDESTGLEKAVIAPGKGFRAALGLGDGPLFGFTKANELFVGRLAQLGIAFSIIGEIVTGKGALAQLNIETGVPINEIEPLLLFNIIFFFVAAINPGTGKFVTDDEED
;
A
#
# COMPACT_ATOMS: atom_id res chain seq x y z
N MET A 1 -5.02 -14.15 -2.34
CA MET A 1 -5.75 -12.92 -2.73
C MET A 1 -5.80 -11.87 -1.61
N LYS A 2 -5.95 -12.23 -0.32
CA LYS A 2 -5.75 -11.30 0.81
C LYS A 2 -4.33 -10.71 0.94
N GLU A 3 -3.37 -11.28 0.23
CA GLU A 3 -1.94 -10.99 0.40
C GLU A 3 -1.45 -9.73 -0.32
N GLN A 4 -2.15 -9.25 -1.37
CA GLN A 4 -1.70 -8.10 -2.17
C GLN A 4 -1.87 -6.75 -1.47
N PHE A 5 -2.87 -6.61 -0.59
CA PHE A 5 -3.06 -5.41 0.24
C PHE A 5 -2.36 -5.47 1.60
N THR A 6 -1.77 -6.60 1.98
CA THR A 6 -1.00 -6.72 3.24
C THR A 6 0.05 -5.62 3.41
N PRO A 7 0.90 -5.30 2.42
CA PRO A 7 1.87 -4.22 2.58
C PRO A 7 1.22 -2.84 2.71
N VAL A 8 0.09 -2.61 2.02
CA VAL A 8 -0.67 -1.36 2.13
C VAL A 8 -1.21 -1.18 3.56
N ASN A 9 -1.77 -2.24 4.14
CA ASN A 9 -2.27 -2.22 5.51
C ASN A 9 -1.14 -2.00 6.54
N ALA A 10 0.06 -2.50 6.29
CA ALA A 10 1.21 -2.27 7.15
C ALA A 10 1.64 -0.79 7.15
N VAL A 11 1.67 -0.14 5.98
CA VAL A 11 1.92 1.31 5.86
C VAL A 11 0.87 2.11 6.64
N GLN A 12 -0.40 1.73 6.50
CA GLN A 12 -1.50 2.39 7.20
C GLN A 12 -1.43 2.23 8.71
N ALA A 13 -1.09 1.04 9.20
CA ALA A 13 -0.92 0.79 10.62
C ALA A 13 0.23 1.61 11.21
N SER A 14 1.35 1.72 10.48
CA SER A 14 2.49 2.57 10.86
C SER A 14 2.08 4.04 10.99
N LEU A 15 1.46 4.60 9.94
CA LEU A 15 1.03 6.00 9.90
C LEU A 15 -0.05 6.32 10.93
N LEU A 16 -1.04 5.43 11.09
CA LEU A 16 -2.12 5.60 12.07
C LEU A 16 -1.58 5.51 13.51
N GLY A 17 -0.71 4.53 13.78
CA GLY A 17 -0.07 4.39 15.07
C GLY A 17 0.70 5.65 15.46
N GLU A 18 1.46 6.22 14.50
CA GLU A 18 2.17 7.49 14.73
C GLU A 18 1.23 8.67 14.90
N ALA A 19 0.17 8.79 14.10
CA ALA A 19 -0.82 9.87 14.25
C ALA A 19 -1.48 9.84 15.65
N ILE A 20 -1.75 8.66 16.20
CA ILE A 20 -2.39 8.50 17.51
C ILE A 20 -1.40 8.70 18.65
N THR A 21 -0.18 8.15 18.53
CA THR A 21 0.78 8.07 19.64
C THR A 21 1.86 9.15 19.62
N GLY A 22 2.05 9.82 18.48
CA GLY A 22 3.16 10.73 18.21
C GLY A 22 4.52 10.03 18.07
N LYS A 23 4.56 8.69 18.02
CA LYS A 23 5.78 7.89 17.95
C LYS A 23 5.83 7.10 16.66
N GLY A 24 7.00 7.06 16.02
CA GLY A 24 7.22 6.18 14.87
C GLY A 24 7.03 4.69 15.22
N ILE A 25 6.94 3.85 14.19
CA ILE A 25 6.58 2.44 14.37
C ILE A 25 7.70 1.65 15.05
N LEU A 26 8.97 1.99 14.80
CA LEU A 26 10.11 1.34 15.44
C LEU A 26 10.16 1.70 16.92
N ALA A 27 9.92 2.97 17.26
CA ALA A 27 9.82 3.41 18.63
C ALA A 27 8.66 2.75 19.39
N GLN A 28 7.52 2.49 18.73
CA GLN A 28 6.40 1.72 19.31
C GLN A 28 6.75 0.24 19.56
N LEU A 29 7.62 -0.34 18.73
CA LEU A 29 8.14 -1.70 18.88
C LEU A 29 9.33 -1.80 19.84
N ASN A 30 9.70 -0.70 20.50
CA ASN A 30 10.88 -0.58 21.38
C ASN A 30 12.21 -0.87 20.68
N LEU A 31 12.30 -0.55 19.39
CA LEU A 31 13.54 -0.61 18.63
C LEU A 31 14.29 0.71 18.71
N GLU A 32 15.62 0.64 18.64
CA GLU A 32 16.48 1.83 18.63
C GLU A 32 16.33 2.62 17.33
N THR A 33 16.32 3.95 17.44
CA THR A 33 16.14 4.89 16.33
C THR A 33 17.07 6.09 16.50
N GLY A 34 17.36 6.81 15.41
CA GLY A 34 18.36 7.89 15.42
C GLY A 34 19.80 7.38 15.48
N ILE A 35 20.03 6.17 14.98
CA ILE A 35 21.31 5.48 14.96
C ILE A 35 21.77 5.22 13.51
N PRO A 36 23.08 5.06 13.26
CA PRO A 36 23.56 4.63 11.96
C PRO A 36 22.97 3.27 11.56
N ILE A 37 22.69 3.07 10.25
CA ILE A 37 22.05 1.85 9.74
C ILE A 37 22.81 0.57 10.12
N TYR A 38 24.15 0.63 10.21
CA TYR A 38 24.97 -0.54 10.56
C TYR A 38 24.87 -0.94 12.04
N GLU A 39 24.28 -0.11 12.89
CA GLU A 39 23.99 -0.40 14.30
C GLU A 39 22.57 -0.93 14.51
N ALA A 40 21.70 -0.77 13.50
CA ALA A 40 20.32 -1.23 13.58
C ALA A 40 20.21 -2.76 13.66
N GLU A 41 19.11 -3.24 14.24
CA GLU A 41 18.90 -4.67 14.42
C GLU A 41 18.98 -5.45 13.09
N PRO A 42 19.79 -6.52 13.00
CA PRO A 42 19.95 -7.28 11.76
C PRO A 42 18.65 -7.84 11.17
N LEU A 43 17.70 -8.22 12.03
CA LEU A 43 16.40 -8.73 11.58
C LEU A 43 15.56 -7.64 10.92
N LEU A 44 15.66 -6.39 11.41
CA LEU A 44 15.03 -5.23 10.79
C LEU A 44 15.67 -4.92 9.44
N LEU A 45 17.00 -4.98 9.34
CA LEU A 45 17.71 -4.80 8.06
C LEU A 45 17.33 -5.87 7.04
N PHE A 46 17.18 -7.13 7.48
CA PHE A 46 16.67 -8.21 6.65
C PHE A 46 15.25 -7.95 6.18
N PHE A 47 14.35 -7.49 7.07
CA PHE A 47 12.98 -7.12 6.71
C PHE A 47 12.94 -6.02 5.64
N ILE A 48 13.78 -4.98 5.77
CA ILE A 48 13.91 -3.91 4.77
C ILE A 48 14.36 -4.49 3.43
N LEU A 49 15.44 -5.28 3.43
CA LEU A 49 15.96 -5.91 2.22
C LEU A 49 14.90 -6.79 1.55
N PHE A 50 14.18 -7.60 2.32
CA PHE A 50 13.11 -8.46 1.84
C PHE A 50 12.00 -7.65 1.16
N ASN A 51 11.56 -6.53 1.76
CA ASN A 51 10.54 -5.67 1.15
C ASN A 51 11.04 -5.03 -0.14
N LEU A 52 12.29 -4.56 -0.19
CA LEU A 52 12.87 -3.97 -1.40
C LEU A 52 12.96 -5.00 -2.54
N LEU A 53 13.44 -6.20 -2.25
CA LEU A 53 13.53 -7.28 -3.23
C LEU A 53 12.13 -7.75 -3.69
N GLY A 54 11.17 -7.83 -2.77
CA GLY A 54 9.78 -8.16 -3.09
C GLY A 54 9.12 -7.11 -3.97
N ALA A 55 9.36 -5.81 -3.69
CA ALA A 55 8.79 -4.71 -4.44
C ALA A 55 9.23 -4.69 -5.91
N ILE A 56 10.46 -5.11 -6.20
CA ILE A 56 10.99 -5.21 -7.57
C ILE A 56 10.74 -6.58 -8.22
N GLY A 57 10.05 -7.50 -7.54
CA GLY A 57 9.78 -8.86 -8.05
C GLY A 57 10.99 -9.81 -8.03
N ALA A 58 12.11 -9.45 -7.39
CA ALA A 58 13.32 -10.26 -7.35
C ALA A 58 13.17 -11.56 -6.52
N LEU A 59 12.11 -11.65 -5.71
CA LEU A 59 11.77 -12.85 -4.92
C LEU A 59 10.87 -13.84 -5.68
N GLY A 60 10.53 -13.52 -6.94
CA GLY A 60 9.69 -14.35 -7.81
C GLY A 60 8.46 -13.60 -8.29
N ASP A 61 8.29 -13.56 -9.61
CA ASP A 61 7.14 -12.95 -10.31
C ASP A 61 6.63 -13.91 -11.39
N ARG A 62 6.24 -15.12 -10.96
CA ARG A 62 5.77 -16.18 -11.87
C ARG A 62 4.30 -15.98 -12.21
N GLY A 63 3.90 -16.42 -13.41
CA GLY A 63 2.55 -16.28 -13.92
C GLY A 63 2.17 -14.83 -14.28
N ARG A 64 0.95 -14.64 -14.76
CA ARG A 64 0.45 -13.33 -15.19
C ARG A 64 -0.98 -13.10 -14.72
N PHE A 65 -1.30 -11.85 -14.41
CA PHE A 65 -2.69 -11.43 -14.26
C PHE A 65 -3.25 -11.09 -15.62
N VAL A 66 -4.34 -11.77 -15.97
CA VAL A 66 -5.11 -11.49 -17.18
C VAL A 66 -6.42 -10.89 -16.74
N ASP A 67 -6.76 -9.75 -17.32
CA ASP A 67 -8.07 -9.15 -17.12
C ASP A 67 -9.12 -10.10 -17.71
N GLU A 68 -10.15 -10.41 -16.93
CA GLU A 68 -11.35 -10.95 -17.54
C GLU A 68 -11.93 -9.85 -18.41
N SER A 69 -12.35 -10.18 -19.64
CA SER A 69 -13.04 -9.26 -20.53
C SER A 69 -14.36 -8.83 -19.90
N THR A 70 -14.31 -7.86 -18.99
CA THR A 70 -15.47 -7.10 -18.57
C THR A 70 -15.91 -6.34 -19.81
N GLY A 71 -16.90 -6.89 -20.50
CA GLY A 71 -17.42 -6.32 -21.74
C GLY A 71 -17.56 -4.81 -21.61
N LEU A 72 -16.73 -4.09 -22.37
CA LEU A 72 -16.76 -2.63 -22.51
C LEU A 72 -18.13 -2.11 -22.96
N GLU A 73 -19.06 -2.99 -23.35
CA GLU A 73 -20.46 -2.65 -23.61
C GLU A 73 -21.24 -2.14 -22.38
N LYS A 74 -20.79 -2.42 -21.14
CA LYS A 74 -21.49 -1.94 -19.93
C LYS A 74 -20.90 -0.65 -19.32
N ALA A 75 -19.79 -0.14 -19.87
CA ALA A 75 -19.06 1.01 -19.33
C ALA A 75 -19.44 2.36 -19.98
N VAL A 76 -20.48 2.40 -20.82
CA VAL A 76 -21.16 3.66 -21.13
C VAL A 76 -22.10 3.94 -19.96
N ILE A 77 -21.76 4.93 -19.12
CA ILE A 77 -22.67 5.44 -18.10
C ILE A 77 -23.87 6.03 -18.85
N ALA A 78 -24.96 5.26 -18.96
CA ALA A 78 -26.20 5.75 -19.52
C ALA A 78 -26.64 7.00 -18.73
N PRO A 79 -27.02 8.11 -19.40
CA PRO A 79 -27.44 9.33 -18.72
C PRO A 79 -28.58 8.99 -17.75
N GLY A 80 -28.39 9.24 -16.45
CA GLY A 80 -29.41 8.97 -15.43
C GLY A 80 -29.08 7.90 -14.38
N LYS A 81 -27.93 7.21 -14.45
CA LYS A 81 -27.49 6.35 -13.33
C LYS A 81 -26.86 7.19 -12.22
N GLY A 82 -27.59 7.31 -11.11
CA GLY A 82 -27.30 8.21 -9.98
C GLY A 82 -25.93 8.01 -9.30
N PHE A 83 -25.62 8.96 -8.42
CA PHE A 83 -24.40 9.16 -7.59
C PHE A 83 -23.48 7.95 -7.37
N ARG A 84 -24.02 6.74 -7.19
CA ARG A 84 -23.29 5.47 -7.07
C ARG A 84 -22.43 5.15 -8.30
N ALA A 85 -22.95 5.30 -9.52
CA ALA A 85 -22.17 5.05 -10.74
C ALA A 85 -21.06 6.08 -10.97
N ALA A 86 -21.29 7.34 -10.58
CA ALA A 86 -20.30 8.42 -10.66
C ALA A 86 -19.14 8.26 -9.67
N LEU A 87 -19.37 7.56 -8.56
CA LEU A 87 -18.34 7.19 -7.58
C LEU A 87 -17.66 5.83 -7.88
N GLY A 88 -17.92 5.22 -9.04
CA GLY A 88 -17.36 3.91 -9.39
C GLY A 88 -18.02 2.71 -8.70
N LEU A 89 -19.12 2.91 -7.97
CA LEU A 89 -19.88 1.87 -7.26
C LEU A 89 -20.88 1.14 -8.20
N GLY A 90 -20.42 0.69 -9.36
CA GLY A 90 -21.19 -0.12 -10.33
C GLY A 90 -21.25 -1.61 -9.96
N ASP A 91 -21.75 -2.46 -10.87
CA ASP A 91 -21.78 -3.94 -10.70
C ASP A 91 -20.38 -4.61 -10.77
N GLY A 92 -19.30 -3.82 -10.65
CA GLY A 92 -17.90 -4.27 -10.67
C GLY A 92 -17.21 -4.06 -9.31
N PRO A 93 -15.88 -4.28 -9.21
CA PRO A 93 -15.13 -4.01 -7.98
C PRO A 93 -15.30 -2.55 -7.58
N LEU A 94 -15.41 -2.29 -6.27
CA LEU A 94 -15.91 -1.03 -5.66
C LEU A 94 -15.15 0.24 -6.09
N PHE A 95 -13.98 0.08 -6.71
CA PHE A 95 -13.14 1.16 -7.25
C PHE A 95 -12.52 0.84 -8.62
N GLY A 96 -12.96 -0.22 -9.32
CA GLY A 96 -12.45 -0.57 -10.66
C GLY A 96 -11.02 -1.11 -10.71
N PHE A 97 -10.43 -1.55 -9.58
CA PHE A 97 -9.11 -2.14 -9.57
C PHE A 97 -9.07 -3.50 -10.28
N THR A 98 -8.10 -3.66 -11.18
CA THR A 98 -7.66 -4.95 -11.68
C THR A 98 -6.61 -5.53 -10.73
N LYS A 99 -6.38 -6.85 -10.76
CA LYS A 99 -5.34 -7.48 -9.95
C LYS A 99 -3.93 -6.95 -10.23
N ALA A 100 -3.66 -6.51 -11.46
CA ALA A 100 -2.40 -5.85 -11.80
C ALA A 100 -2.23 -4.52 -11.07
N ASN A 101 -3.29 -3.72 -10.96
CA ASN A 101 -3.28 -2.46 -10.22
C ASN A 101 -3.07 -2.71 -8.71
N GLU A 102 -3.72 -3.73 -8.14
CA GLU A 102 -3.54 -4.10 -6.74
C GLU A 102 -2.10 -4.53 -6.44
N LEU A 103 -1.50 -5.33 -7.32
CA LEU A 103 -0.09 -5.72 -7.20
C LEU A 103 0.84 -4.51 -7.24
N PHE A 104 0.61 -3.57 -8.17
CA PHE A 104 1.41 -2.37 -8.30
C PHE A 104 1.32 -1.48 -7.05
N VAL A 105 0.09 -1.24 -6.55
CA VAL A 105 -0.14 -0.49 -5.30
C VAL A 105 0.52 -1.21 -4.11
N GLY A 106 0.45 -2.53 -4.04
CA GLY A 106 1.13 -3.33 -3.03
C GLY A 106 2.65 -3.14 -3.05
N ARG A 107 3.26 -3.16 -4.24
CA ARG A 107 4.71 -2.92 -4.41
C ARG A 107 5.12 -1.50 -4.03
N LEU A 108 4.30 -0.49 -4.37
CA LEU A 108 4.52 0.88 -3.93
C LEU A 108 4.47 1.00 -2.40
N ALA A 109 3.52 0.31 -1.75
CA ALA A 109 3.47 0.27 -0.30
C ALA A 109 4.69 -0.43 0.33
N GLN A 110 5.21 -1.49 -0.29
CA GLN A 110 6.46 -2.14 0.14
C GLN A 110 7.66 -1.19 0.07
N LEU A 111 7.76 -0.36 -0.98
CA LEU A 111 8.79 0.68 -1.05
C LEU A 111 8.58 1.76 0.01
N GLY A 112 7.33 2.22 0.17
CA GLY A 112 6.96 3.22 1.16
C GLY A 112 7.34 2.80 2.58
N ILE A 113 7.00 1.57 3.00
CA ILE A 113 7.34 1.08 4.33
C ILE A 113 8.85 0.87 4.51
N ALA A 114 9.54 0.38 3.48
CA ALA A 114 10.99 0.18 3.54
C ALA A 114 11.72 1.51 3.74
N PHE A 115 11.38 2.53 2.95
CA PHE A 115 11.99 3.85 3.05
C PHE A 115 11.60 4.60 4.32
N SER A 116 10.34 4.49 4.77
CA SER A 116 9.95 5.13 6.03
C SER A 116 10.70 4.53 7.23
N ILE A 117 10.92 3.21 7.23
CA ILE A 117 11.70 2.52 8.28
C ILE A 117 13.17 2.94 8.22
N ILE A 118 13.78 2.98 7.02
CA ILE A 118 15.16 3.48 6.87
C ILE A 118 15.28 4.90 7.41
N GLY A 119 14.34 5.77 7.04
CA GLY A 119 14.27 7.13 7.54
C GLY A 119 14.15 7.19 9.06
N GLU A 120 13.31 6.34 9.67
CA GLU A 120 13.14 6.30 11.13
C GLU A 120 14.39 5.80 11.85
N ILE A 121 15.07 4.77 11.31
CA ILE A 121 16.36 4.29 11.85
C ILE A 121 17.36 5.44 11.90
N VAL A 122 17.54 6.15 10.79
CA VAL A 122 18.60 7.17 10.67
C VAL A 122 18.24 8.47 11.40
N THR A 123 16.99 8.90 11.32
CA THR A 123 16.58 10.23 11.78
C THR A 123 15.90 10.24 13.14
N GLY A 124 15.42 9.09 13.62
CA GLY A 124 14.62 8.99 14.83
C GLY A 124 13.19 9.52 14.69
N LYS A 125 12.74 9.83 13.46
CA LYS A 125 11.41 10.38 13.18
C LYS A 125 10.56 9.36 12.47
N GLY A 126 9.30 9.19 12.88
CA GLY A 126 8.37 8.31 12.20
C GLY A 126 7.99 8.79 10.80
N ALA A 127 7.26 7.96 10.07
CA ALA A 127 6.84 8.19 8.69
C ALA A 127 6.01 9.48 8.52
N LEU A 128 5.09 9.78 9.45
CA LEU A 128 4.25 10.98 9.38
C LEU A 128 5.07 12.25 9.63
N ALA A 129 5.98 12.21 10.60
CA ALA A 129 6.92 13.30 10.84
C ALA A 129 7.86 13.54 9.65
N GLN A 130 8.34 12.46 9.00
CA GLN A 130 9.14 12.56 7.78
C GLN A 130 8.33 13.21 6.65
N LEU A 131 7.09 12.80 6.41
CA LEU A 131 6.22 13.40 5.40
C LEU A 131 6.01 14.90 5.65
N ASN A 132 5.76 15.32 6.89
CA ASN A 132 5.65 16.74 7.23
C ASN A 132 6.92 17.52 6.90
N ILE A 133 8.09 16.97 7.21
CA ILE A 133 9.38 17.62 6.97
C ILE A 133 9.71 17.69 5.48
N GLU A 134 9.45 16.62 4.73
CA GLU A 134 9.80 16.52 3.32
C GLU A 134 8.86 17.30 2.41
N THR A 135 7.56 17.30 2.73
CA THR A 135 6.55 18.01 1.92
C THR A 135 6.34 19.46 2.38
N GLY A 136 6.69 19.78 3.62
CA GLY A 136 6.39 21.06 4.27
C GLY A 136 4.90 21.24 4.62
N VAL A 137 4.07 20.22 4.40
CA VAL A 137 2.64 20.28 4.69
C VAL A 137 2.41 20.08 6.19
N PRO A 138 1.69 20.98 6.87
CA PRO A 138 1.35 20.84 8.28
C PRO A 138 0.63 19.51 8.59
N ILE A 139 0.95 18.87 9.73
CA ILE A 139 0.38 17.56 10.10
C ILE A 139 -1.16 17.59 10.13
N ASN A 140 -1.77 18.69 10.60
CA ASN A 140 -3.22 18.87 10.63
C ASN A 140 -3.87 18.90 9.23
N GLU A 141 -3.11 19.18 8.17
CA GLU A 141 -3.57 19.07 6.78
C GLU A 141 -3.33 17.66 6.20
N ILE A 142 -2.31 16.95 6.69
CA ILE A 142 -2.01 15.56 6.31
C ILE A 142 -2.99 14.58 6.97
N GLU A 143 -3.38 14.80 8.22
CA GLU A 143 -4.24 13.88 9.00
C GLU A 143 -5.56 13.53 8.31
N PRO A 144 -6.36 14.49 7.75
CA PRO A 144 -7.59 14.15 7.04
C PRO A 144 -7.33 13.33 5.77
N LEU A 145 -6.26 13.65 5.04
CA LEU A 145 -5.86 12.92 3.83
C LEU A 145 -5.41 11.50 4.17
N LEU A 146 -4.67 11.36 5.26
CA LEU A 146 -4.24 10.07 5.80
C LEU A 146 -5.44 9.24 6.24
N LEU A 147 -6.37 9.81 6.99
CA LEU A 147 -7.57 9.09 7.45
C LEU A 147 -8.43 8.64 6.26
N PHE A 148 -8.61 9.50 5.26
CA PHE A 148 -9.26 9.13 4.02
C PHE A 148 -8.53 7.97 3.32
N ASN A 149 -7.20 8.05 3.21
CA ASN A 149 -6.38 7.00 2.60
C ASN A 149 -6.49 5.65 3.35
N ILE A 150 -6.49 5.70 4.69
CA ILE A 150 -6.68 4.52 5.56
C ILE A 150 -8.01 3.86 5.27
N ILE A 151 -9.10 4.63 5.34
CA ILE A 151 -10.45 4.12 5.09
C ILE A 151 -10.56 3.59 3.65
N PHE A 152 -9.98 4.29 2.68
CA PHE A 152 -10.00 3.90 1.28
C PHE A 152 -9.37 2.52 1.07
N PHE A 153 -8.11 2.29 1.47
CA PHE A 153 -7.53 0.96 1.23
C PHE A 153 -8.01 -0.10 2.21
N PHE A 154 -8.50 0.24 3.40
CA PHE A 154 -9.17 -0.72 4.26
C PHE A 154 -10.41 -1.29 3.56
N VAL A 155 -11.22 -0.43 2.95
CA VAL A 155 -12.38 -0.83 2.15
C VAL A 155 -11.94 -1.59 0.89
N ALA A 156 -10.88 -1.14 0.20
CA ALA A 156 -10.34 -1.83 -0.97
C ALA A 156 -9.82 -3.24 -0.63
N ALA A 157 -9.17 -3.43 0.53
CA ALA A 157 -8.65 -4.73 0.95
C ALA A 157 -9.75 -5.77 1.19
N ILE A 158 -10.99 -5.33 1.46
CA ILE A 158 -12.16 -6.20 1.62
C ILE A 158 -12.82 -6.53 0.27
N ASN A 159 -12.56 -5.74 -0.78
CA ASN A 159 -13.09 -5.97 -2.12
C ASN A 159 -12.01 -6.30 -3.16
N PRO A 160 -11.81 -7.58 -3.50
CA PRO A 160 -10.80 -7.98 -4.47
C PRO A 160 -11.04 -7.42 -5.88
N GLY A 161 -9.95 -7.06 -6.54
CA GLY A 161 -9.95 -6.59 -7.91
C GLY A 161 -10.31 -7.68 -8.93
N THR A 162 -10.74 -7.25 -10.11
CA THR A 162 -11.10 -8.14 -11.22
C THR A 162 -9.88 -8.74 -11.90
N GLY A 163 -10.07 -9.90 -12.55
CA GLY A 163 -9.02 -10.61 -13.29
C GLY A 163 -8.68 -11.97 -12.69
N LYS A 164 -7.99 -12.80 -13.47
CA LYS A 164 -7.56 -14.15 -13.08
C LYS A 164 -6.05 -14.25 -13.15
N PHE A 165 -5.48 -15.05 -12.23
CA PHE A 165 -4.07 -15.39 -12.27
C PHE A 165 -3.94 -16.64 -13.13
N VAL A 166 -3.08 -16.59 -14.14
CA VAL A 166 -2.76 -17.71 -15.01
C VAL A 166 -1.31 -18.12 -14.74
N THR A 167 -1.10 -19.40 -14.51
CA THR A 167 0.22 -20.00 -14.33
C THR A 167 0.86 -20.26 -15.67
N ASP A 168 2.18 -20.12 -15.75
CA ASP A 168 2.94 -20.31 -16.99
C ASP A 168 2.84 -21.74 -17.56
N ASP A 169 2.33 -22.71 -16.78
CA ASP A 169 2.14 -24.12 -17.17
C ASP A 169 0.87 -24.37 -18.04
N GLU A 170 0.04 -23.34 -18.30
CA GLU A 170 -1.20 -23.46 -19.10
C GLU A 170 -1.05 -23.00 -20.57
N GLU A 171 0.17 -22.72 -21.05
CA GLU A 171 0.46 -22.27 -22.43
C GLU A 171 0.95 -23.37 -23.40
N ASP A 172 0.81 -24.66 -23.08
CA ASP A 172 1.13 -25.79 -23.99
C ASP A 172 -0.11 -26.39 -24.70
#